data_AF-A0A2V8ZDN5-F1
#
_entry.id   AF-A0A2V8ZDN5-F1
#
_cell.length_a   1.000
_cell.length_b   1.000
_cell.length_c   1.000
_cell.angle_alpha   90.00
_cell.angle_beta   90.00
_cell.angle_gamma   90.00
#
_symmetry.space_group_name_H-M   'P 1'
#
loop_
_entity.id
_entity.type
_entity.pdbx_description
1 polymer ?
#
loop_
_entity_poly.entity_id
_entity_poly.type
_entity_poly.pdbx_seq_one_letter_code
_entity_poly.pdbx_strand_id
1 'polypeptide(L)'
;MATAGSVVTTRSCAGSPPPPQPGAKKITGGGQIASQTPGQTANFGFVAQNDKPNASLSYHDDGATGGSIDVHSANTSVPSVTFQGNCGTFKGDAKVNQKLGYKYSVNACDNGEPGAGQDTFFISVTGPNLSYSNGGFITSGHIQIHKE
;
A
#
# COMPACT_ATOMS: atom_id res chain seq x y z
N MET A 1 -31.98 -47.64 17.58
CA MET A 1 -30.85 -47.50 18.54
C MET A 1 -29.56 -47.87 17.82
N ALA A 2 -28.51 -47.04 17.97
CA ALA A 2 -27.08 -47.21 17.59
C ALA A 2 -26.78 -47.47 16.09
N THR A 3 -26.19 -46.57 15.28
CA THR A 3 -24.91 -45.81 15.32
C THR A 3 -23.66 -46.57 14.82
N ALA A 4 -22.91 -45.86 13.95
CA ALA A 4 -21.52 -46.02 13.50
C ALA A 4 -21.28 -46.91 12.24
N GLY A 5 -20.54 -46.48 11.22
CA GLY A 5 -19.71 -45.28 11.10
C GLY A 5 -19.38 -44.94 9.64
N SER A 6 -19.44 -43.66 9.32
CA SER A 6 -19.07 -43.09 8.04
C SER A 6 -17.56 -43.17 7.85
N VAL A 7 -17.13 -43.78 6.75
CA VAL A 7 -15.75 -43.75 6.30
C VAL A 7 -15.37 -42.31 5.94
N VAL A 8 -14.29 -41.85 6.55
CA VAL A 8 -13.63 -40.57 6.29
C VAL A 8 -13.13 -40.57 4.84
N THR A 9 -13.82 -39.84 3.96
CA THR A 9 -13.24 -39.38 2.70
C THR A 9 -12.32 -38.22 3.03
N THR A 10 -11.02 -38.45 2.90
CA THR A 10 -9.98 -37.43 3.02
C THR A 10 -10.19 -36.35 1.97
N ARG A 11 -10.19 -35.10 2.43
CA ARG A 11 -10.32 -33.86 1.66
C ARG A 11 -9.27 -33.75 0.56
N SER A 12 -9.71 -33.68 -0.69
CA SER A 12 -8.93 -33.09 -1.79
C SER A 12 -9.40 -31.65 -2.00
N CYS A 13 -8.90 -30.72 -1.20
CA CYS A 13 -8.85 -29.33 -1.62
C CYS A 13 -7.49 -29.11 -2.27
N ALA A 14 -7.37 -29.49 -3.54
CA ALA A 14 -6.33 -28.92 -4.38
C ALA A 14 -6.70 -27.44 -4.52
N GLY A 15 -6.17 -26.59 -3.65
CA GLY A 15 -6.25 -25.15 -3.80
C GLY A 15 -5.76 -24.82 -5.21
N SER A 16 -6.58 -24.08 -5.96
CA SER A 16 -6.24 -23.61 -7.29
C SER A 16 -4.81 -23.07 -7.28
N PRO A 17 -3.95 -23.41 -8.27
CA PRO A 17 -2.64 -22.81 -8.35
C PRO A 17 -2.82 -21.28 -8.32
N PRO A 18 -2.01 -20.53 -7.53
CA PRO A 18 -2.09 -19.08 -7.56
C PRO A 18 -1.99 -18.64 -9.02
N PRO A 19 -2.87 -17.72 -9.48
CA PRO A 19 -2.82 -17.25 -10.85
C PRO A 19 -1.37 -16.87 -11.18
N PRO A 20 -0.85 -17.25 -12.36
CA PRO A 20 0.43 -16.72 -12.79
C PRO A 20 0.30 -15.20 -12.74
N GLN A 21 1.07 -14.55 -11.88
CA GLN A 21 1.24 -13.11 -11.99
C GLN A 21 2.52 -12.86 -12.78
N PRO A 22 2.46 -12.76 -14.12
CA PRO A 22 3.37 -11.88 -14.84
C PRO A 22 2.92 -10.45 -14.50
N GLY A 23 3.20 -10.08 -13.24
CA GLY A 23 2.63 -8.91 -12.60
C GLY A 23 3.59 -7.76 -12.77
N ALA A 24 3.06 -6.61 -13.19
CA ALA A 24 3.75 -5.35 -13.37
C ALA A 24 4.97 -5.18 -12.45
N LYS A 25 6.09 -4.72 -13.02
CA LYS A 25 7.35 -4.71 -12.27
C LYS A 25 7.52 -3.50 -11.38
N LYS A 26 6.81 -2.42 -11.68
CA LYS A 26 7.01 -1.12 -11.06
C LYS A 26 5.70 -0.34 -11.00
N ILE A 27 5.51 0.39 -9.92
CA ILE A 27 4.47 1.39 -9.76
C ILE A 27 5.13 2.69 -9.31
N THR A 28 4.68 3.78 -9.91
CA THR A 28 5.09 5.14 -9.54
C THR A 28 3.83 5.94 -9.24
N GLY A 29 3.90 6.82 -8.27
CA GLY A 29 2.80 7.73 -8.03
C GLY A 29 3.27 8.98 -7.33
N GLY A 30 2.64 10.09 -7.63
CA GLY A 30 2.89 11.36 -6.97
C GLY A 30 1.66 12.23 -7.07
N GLY A 31 1.31 12.90 -5.98
CA GLY A 31 0.07 13.65 -5.94
C GLY A 31 -0.35 14.09 -4.54
N GLN A 32 -1.62 14.41 -4.45
CA GLN A 32 -2.27 14.84 -3.22
C GLN A 32 -3.50 14.00 -2.95
N ILE A 33 -3.82 13.78 -1.68
CA ILE A 33 -5.11 13.28 -1.20
C ILE A 33 -5.67 14.28 -0.19
N ALA A 34 -6.95 14.15 0.14
CA ALA A 34 -7.49 14.84 1.31
C ALA A 34 -6.78 14.39 2.59
N SER A 35 -6.54 15.33 3.49
CA SER A 35 -6.08 15.03 4.84
C SER A 35 -7.23 14.52 5.73
N GLN A 36 -6.90 14.04 6.92
CA GLN A 36 -7.87 13.74 7.97
C GLN A 36 -8.60 15.02 8.45
N THR A 37 -7.94 16.17 8.39
CA THR A 37 -8.56 17.46 8.69
C THR A 37 -9.24 18.02 7.44
N PRO A 38 -10.56 18.32 7.47
CA PRO A 38 -11.27 18.91 6.35
C PRO A 38 -10.64 20.22 5.87
N GLY A 39 -10.48 20.38 4.55
CA GLY A 39 -9.87 21.56 3.94
C GLY A 39 -8.35 21.52 3.83
N GLN A 40 -7.69 20.54 4.46
CA GLN A 40 -6.25 20.29 4.33
C GLN A 40 -5.96 19.15 3.35
N THR A 41 -4.75 19.12 2.81
CA THR A 41 -4.29 18.05 1.90
C THR A 41 -3.04 17.38 2.45
N ALA A 42 -2.87 16.13 2.04
CA ALA A 42 -1.64 15.37 2.26
C ALA A 42 -0.97 15.08 0.93
N ASN A 43 0.35 15.27 0.89
CA ASN A 43 1.17 15.06 -0.28
C ASN A 43 1.80 13.67 -0.22
N PHE A 44 1.86 12.98 -1.34
CA PHE A 44 2.53 11.68 -1.44
C PHE A 44 3.38 11.59 -2.70
N GLY A 45 4.44 10.81 -2.60
CA GLY A 45 5.30 10.44 -3.71
C GLY A 45 5.92 9.08 -3.44
N PHE A 46 5.86 8.17 -4.40
CA PHE A 46 6.43 6.85 -4.24
C PHE A 46 6.90 6.23 -5.55
N VAL A 47 7.85 5.31 -5.39
CA VAL A 47 8.30 4.39 -6.43
C VAL A 47 8.46 3.03 -5.76
N ALA A 48 7.77 2.01 -6.27
CA ALA A 48 7.90 0.64 -5.77
C ALA A 48 8.05 -0.35 -6.93
N GLN A 49 8.85 -1.39 -6.75
CA GLN A 49 9.12 -2.42 -7.75
C GLN A 49 9.39 -3.78 -7.10
N ASN A 50 9.03 -4.89 -7.78
CA ASN A 50 9.12 -6.25 -7.24
C ASN A 50 10.32 -7.07 -7.77
N ASP A 51 10.84 -6.80 -8.97
CA ASP A 51 11.97 -7.53 -9.59
C ASP A 51 13.27 -7.36 -8.81
N LYS A 52 13.56 -6.12 -8.43
CA LYS A 52 14.57 -5.76 -7.42
C LYS A 52 13.82 -5.05 -6.30
N PRO A 53 13.38 -5.76 -5.25
CA PRO A 53 12.44 -5.23 -4.27
C PRO A 53 12.94 -3.92 -3.70
N ASN A 54 12.26 -2.84 -4.08
CA ASN A 54 12.55 -1.49 -3.66
C ASN A 54 11.23 -0.74 -3.51
N ALA A 55 11.15 0.10 -2.48
CA ALA A 55 9.99 0.92 -2.22
C ALA A 55 10.47 2.21 -1.54
N SER A 56 10.55 3.28 -2.33
CA SER A 56 10.80 4.62 -1.83
C SER A 56 9.46 5.31 -1.64
N LEU A 57 9.23 5.87 -0.45
CA LEU A 57 8.01 6.60 -0.11
C LEU A 57 8.37 7.91 0.58
N SER A 58 7.68 8.97 0.18
CA SER A 58 7.61 10.27 0.83
C SER A 58 6.14 10.61 1.02
N TYR A 59 5.73 10.93 2.24
CA TYR A 59 4.35 11.31 2.55
C TYR A 59 4.37 12.41 3.61
N HIS A 60 3.63 13.48 3.38
CA HIS A 60 3.55 14.62 4.29
C HIS A 60 2.10 15.06 4.47
N ASP A 61 1.63 15.09 5.71
CA ASP A 61 0.27 15.51 6.07
C ASP A 61 0.29 16.49 7.25
N ASP A 62 0.06 17.77 6.96
CA ASP A 62 -0.09 18.84 7.96
C ASP A 62 -1.43 18.78 8.71
N GLY A 63 -2.45 18.15 8.11
CA GLY A 63 -3.79 18.03 8.69
C GLY A 63 -4.00 16.73 9.46
N ALA A 64 -2.94 15.97 9.74
CA ALA A 64 -3.04 14.73 10.50
C ALA A 64 -3.54 14.98 11.94
N THR A 65 -4.43 14.10 12.40
CA THR A 65 -4.99 14.19 13.76
C THR A 65 -3.89 13.90 14.78
N GLY A 66 -3.63 14.84 15.69
CA GLY A 66 -2.54 14.73 16.67
C GLY A 66 -1.24 15.43 16.25
N GLY A 67 -1.24 16.14 15.11
CA GLY A 67 -0.13 16.96 14.63
C GLY A 67 0.41 16.49 13.29
N SER A 68 1.13 17.37 12.59
CA SER A 68 1.72 17.10 11.29
C SER A 68 2.60 15.84 11.30
N ILE A 69 2.50 15.04 10.24
CA ILE A 69 3.28 13.82 10.07
C ILE A 69 4.07 13.85 8.76
N ASP A 70 5.37 13.59 8.87
CA ASP A 70 6.30 13.39 7.76
C ASP A 70 6.76 11.93 7.78
N VAL A 71 6.49 11.18 6.71
CA VAL A 71 6.79 9.75 6.61
C VAL A 71 7.70 9.51 5.41
N HIS A 72 8.85 8.90 5.68
CA HIS A 72 9.84 8.55 4.68
C HIS A 72 10.23 7.08 4.79
N SER A 73 10.39 6.38 3.68
CA SER A 73 10.93 5.01 3.68
C SER A 73 12.33 4.99 4.28
N ALA A 74 12.57 4.11 5.25
CA ALA A 74 13.87 3.99 5.93
C ALA A 74 14.88 3.13 5.17
N ASN A 75 14.41 2.27 4.25
CA ASN A 75 15.22 1.32 3.49
C ASN A 75 16.15 0.45 4.37
N THR A 76 15.76 0.17 5.62
CA THR A 76 16.52 -0.65 6.58
C THR A 76 16.34 -2.15 6.35
N SER A 77 15.23 -2.55 5.76
CA SER A 77 14.93 -3.93 5.37
C SER A 77 14.47 -3.97 3.92
N VAL A 78 14.55 -5.15 3.30
CA VAL A 78 13.98 -5.39 1.98
C VAL A 78 12.45 -5.20 2.05
N PRO A 79 11.87 -4.28 1.26
CA PRO A 79 10.43 -4.06 1.28
C PRO A 79 9.69 -5.20 0.57
N SER A 80 8.43 -5.38 0.94
CA SER A 80 7.51 -6.28 0.23
C SER A 80 6.74 -5.47 -0.81
N VAL A 81 6.73 -5.91 -2.06
CA VAL A 81 5.97 -5.28 -3.15
C VAL A 81 5.19 -6.36 -3.89
N THR A 82 3.88 -6.20 -3.95
CA THR A 82 2.96 -7.12 -4.62
C THR A 82 2.01 -6.34 -5.50
N PHE A 83 1.67 -6.89 -6.66
CA PHE A 83 0.72 -6.29 -7.58
C PHE A 83 -0.57 -7.10 -7.59
N GLN A 84 -1.70 -6.50 -7.93
CA GLN A 84 -2.95 -7.21 -8.19
C GLN A 84 -3.76 -6.39 -9.19
N GLY A 85 -3.86 -6.88 -10.43
CA GLY A 85 -4.53 -6.15 -11.50
C GLY A 85 -3.88 -4.80 -11.77
N ASN A 86 -4.61 -3.73 -11.48
CA ASN A 86 -4.20 -2.33 -11.61
C ASN A 86 -3.83 -1.69 -10.24
N CYS A 87 -3.59 -2.50 -9.21
CA CYS A 87 -3.15 -2.04 -7.91
C CYS A 87 -1.76 -2.58 -7.55
N GLY A 88 -1.00 -1.78 -6.82
CA GLY A 88 0.26 -2.14 -6.18
C GLY A 88 0.17 -1.94 -4.67
N THR A 89 0.49 -2.98 -3.91
CA THR A 89 0.65 -2.90 -2.45
C THR A 89 2.13 -3.03 -2.12
N PHE A 90 2.65 -2.13 -1.30
CA PHE A 90 4.02 -2.20 -0.82
C PHE A 90 4.17 -1.82 0.64
N LYS A 91 5.08 -2.49 1.33
CA LYS A 91 5.31 -2.37 2.78
C LYS A 91 6.79 -2.29 3.07
N GLY A 92 7.16 -1.50 4.08
CA GLY A 92 8.55 -1.35 4.49
C GLY A 92 8.69 -0.65 5.83
N ASP A 93 9.94 -0.54 6.26
CA ASP A 93 10.29 0.28 7.42
C ASP A 93 10.24 1.77 7.06
N ALA A 94 9.78 2.59 7.99
CA ALA A 94 9.62 4.03 7.85
C ALA A 94 10.37 4.80 8.95
N LYS A 95 10.75 6.02 8.59
CA LYS A 95 11.01 7.12 9.51
C LYS A 95 9.75 7.98 9.56
N VAL A 96 9.31 8.32 10.76
CA VAL A 96 8.22 9.28 10.97
C VAL A 96 8.79 10.46 11.74
N ASN A 97 8.61 11.69 11.23
CA ASN A 97 9.16 12.91 11.82
C ASN A 97 10.66 12.74 12.16
N GLN A 98 11.43 12.24 11.19
CA GLN A 98 12.86 11.93 11.29
C GLN A 98 13.24 10.79 12.27
N LYS A 99 12.28 10.11 12.90
CA LYS A 99 12.53 9.04 13.88
C LYS A 99 12.30 7.66 13.26
N LEU A 100 13.25 6.75 13.44
CA LEU A 100 13.16 5.34 13.03
C LEU A 100 12.23 4.52 13.94
N GLY A 101 11.87 3.32 13.47
CA GLY A 101 11.12 2.31 14.22
C GLY A 101 9.65 2.18 13.83
N TYR A 102 9.25 2.78 12.71
CA TYR A 102 7.89 2.71 12.19
C TYR A 102 7.85 1.76 10.99
N LYS A 103 6.66 1.31 10.64
CA LYS A 103 6.39 0.54 9.43
C LYS A 103 5.26 1.21 8.67
N TYR A 104 5.39 1.25 7.35
CA TYR A 104 4.35 1.74 6.47
C TYR A 104 3.81 0.61 5.59
N SER A 105 2.55 0.76 5.20
CA SER A 105 1.89 -0.06 4.19
C SER A 105 1.12 0.88 3.28
N VAL A 106 1.41 0.81 1.99
CA VAL A 106 0.72 1.58 0.95
C VAL A 106 -0.03 0.62 0.03
N ASN A 107 -1.25 1.01 -0.33
CA ASN A 107 -1.99 0.43 -1.43
C ASN A 107 -2.36 1.54 -2.42
N ALA A 108 -1.91 1.42 -3.65
CA ALA A 108 -2.12 2.40 -4.71
C ALA A 108 -2.70 1.72 -5.94
N CYS A 109 -3.72 2.31 -6.55
CA CYS A 109 -4.38 1.78 -7.75
C CYS A 109 -4.41 2.83 -8.86
N ASP A 110 -4.02 2.40 -10.05
CA ASP A 110 -4.06 3.14 -11.32
C ASP A 110 -5.39 2.81 -12.01
N ASN A 111 -6.38 3.69 -11.87
CA ASN A 111 -7.76 3.43 -12.32
C ASN A 111 -8.12 4.18 -13.61
N GLY A 112 -7.22 5.01 -14.15
CA GLY A 112 -7.38 5.65 -15.44
C GLY A 112 -6.85 7.07 -15.50
N GLU A 113 -6.85 7.64 -16.71
CA GLU A 113 -6.33 8.99 -16.96
C GLU A 113 -7.47 9.96 -17.32
N PRO A 114 -7.51 11.17 -16.74
CA PRO A 114 -6.55 11.72 -15.76
C PRO A 114 -6.65 11.02 -14.39
N GLY A 115 -5.51 10.85 -13.71
CA GLY A 115 -5.45 10.14 -12.42
C GLY A 115 -6.22 10.84 -11.30
N ALA A 116 -6.34 12.17 -11.32
CA ALA A 116 -7.11 12.92 -10.35
C ALA A 116 -8.60 12.53 -10.35
N GLY A 117 -9.12 12.17 -9.18
CA GLY A 117 -10.50 11.69 -9.00
C GLY A 117 -10.73 10.23 -9.40
N GLN A 118 -9.74 9.54 -9.97
CA GLN A 118 -9.84 8.17 -10.47
C GLN A 118 -8.90 7.24 -9.69
N ASP A 119 -7.61 7.57 -9.65
CA ASP A 119 -6.58 6.82 -8.94
C ASP A 119 -6.81 6.90 -7.43
N THR A 120 -6.46 5.82 -6.75
CA THR A 120 -6.60 5.75 -5.29
C THR A 120 -5.28 5.48 -4.62
N PHE A 121 -5.09 6.13 -3.48
CA PHE A 121 -3.91 5.97 -2.63
C PHE A 121 -4.35 5.79 -1.19
N PHE A 122 -3.83 4.77 -0.54
CA PHE A 122 -4.05 4.48 0.86
C PHE A 122 -2.72 4.22 1.54
N ILE A 123 -2.51 4.83 2.69
CA ILE A 123 -1.34 4.66 3.53
C ILE A 123 -1.77 4.31 4.96
N SER A 124 -1.09 3.36 5.56
CA SER A 124 -1.12 3.13 7.00
C SER A 124 0.30 3.10 7.55
N VAL A 125 0.48 3.69 8.72
CA VAL A 125 1.75 3.80 9.42
C VAL A 125 1.55 3.37 10.86
N THR A 126 2.35 2.41 11.30
CA THR A 126 2.30 1.87 12.66
C THR A 126 3.67 1.89 13.30
N GLY A 127 3.72 2.12 14.59
CA GLY A 127 4.97 2.12 15.35
C GLY A 127 4.75 2.21 16.85
N PRO A 128 5.81 2.47 17.64
CA PRO A 128 5.78 2.32 19.09
C PRO A 128 4.71 3.15 19.81
N ASN A 129 4.39 4.33 19.30
CA ASN A 129 3.42 5.27 19.90
C ASN A 129 2.59 5.99 18.82
N LEU A 130 2.42 5.39 17.64
CA LEU A 130 1.71 6.01 16.53
C LEU A 130 0.95 4.95 15.75
N SER A 131 -0.33 5.22 15.52
CA SER A 131 -1.14 4.53 14.54
C SER A 131 -1.81 5.59 13.68
N TYR A 132 -1.40 5.69 12.43
CA TYR A 132 -1.89 6.66 11.47
C TYR A 132 -2.37 5.94 10.21
N SER A 133 -3.49 6.38 9.65
CA SER A 133 -3.97 5.89 8.37
C SER A 133 -4.73 6.98 7.64
N ASN A 134 -4.50 7.09 6.35
CA ASN A 134 -5.21 8.00 5.48
C ASN A 134 -5.31 7.41 4.07
N GLY A 135 -6.31 7.84 3.29
CA GLY A 135 -6.43 7.43 1.91
C GLY A 135 -7.74 7.83 1.27
N GLY A 136 -7.79 7.64 -0.05
CA GLY A 136 -8.93 7.98 -0.87
C GLY A 136 -8.51 8.21 -2.32
N PHE A 137 -9.36 8.92 -3.06
CA PHE A 137 -9.04 9.38 -4.40
C PHE A 137 -7.98 10.47 -4.35
N ILE A 138 -7.05 10.42 -5.29
CA ILE A 138 -6.06 11.49 -5.42
C ILE A 138 -6.77 12.75 -5.95
N THR A 139 -6.54 13.88 -5.30
CA THR A 139 -7.10 15.18 -5.69
C THR A 139 -6.25 15.86 -6.76
N SER A 140 -4.99 15.45 -6.90
CA SER A 140 -4.04 15.92 -7.90
C SER A 140 -2.94 14.87 -8.11
N GLY A 141 -2.28 14.91 -9.27
CA GLY A 141 -1.19 14.01 -9.63
C GLY A 141 -1.64 12.79 -10.44
N HIS A 142 -0.84 11.72 -10.41
CA HIS A 142 -1.10 10.49 -11.15
C HIS A 142 -0.40 9.28 -10.50
N ILE A 143 -0.98 8.10 -10.69
CA ILE A 143 -0.41 6.80 -10.33
C ILE A 143 -0.30 5.98 -11.62
N GLN A 144 0.85 5.35 -11.84
CA GLN A 144 1.13 4.58 -13.05
C GLN A 144 1.73 3.23 -12.70
N ILE A 145 1.14 2.18 -13.25
CA ILE A 145 1.67 0.83 -13.21
C ILE A 145 2.39 0.51 -14.52
N HIS A 146 3.68 0.20 -14.40
CA HIS A 146 4.55 -0.18 -15.51
C HIS A 146 4.57 -1.70 -15.63
N LYS A 147 3.87 -2.22 -16.65
CA LYS A 147 3.90 -3.62 -17.05
C LYS A 147 5.07 -3.83 -18.02
N GLU A 148 5.77 -4.96 -17.88
CA GLU A 148 6.68 -5.44 -18.93
C GLU A 148 5.91 -6.22 -20.01
#